data_AF-A0A377AXM2-F1
#
_entry.id   AF-A0A377AXM2-F1
#
_cell.length_a   1.000
_cell.length_b   1.000
_cell.length_c   1.000
_cell.angle_alpha   90.00
_cell.angle_beta   90.00
_cell.angle_gamma   90.00
#
_symmetry.space_group_name_H-M   'P 1'
#
loop_
_entity.id
_entity.type
_entity.pdbx_description
1 polymer ?
#
loop_
_entity_poly.entity_id
_entity_poly.type
_entity_poly.pdbx_seq_one_letter_code
_entity_poly.pdbx_strand_id
1 'polypeptide(L)' 'MARSVLDYGPAERQREPVISGIPLVTGADLLAQYACMGLGFKLVVVCDDNTQDYPTKTDLGGRSHLLVSTE' A
#
# COMPACT_ATOMS: atom_id res chain seq x y z
N MET A 1 24.24 19.39 -40.88
CA MET A 1 23.87 18.88 -39.55
C MET A 1 22.37 18.63 -39.52
N ALA A 2 21.92 17.39 -39.59
CA ALA A 2 20.51 17.04 -39.47
C ALA A 2 20.26 16.53 -38.04
N ARG A 3 19.53 17.30 -37.23
CA ARG A 3 18.99 16.81 -35.95
C ARG A 3 17.57 16.33 -36.25
N SER A 4 17.42 15.02 -36.43
CA SER A 4 16.12 14.39 -36.68
C SER A 4 15.71 13.55 -35.47
N VAL A 5 14.40 13.55 -35.25
CA VAL A 5 13.58 12.66 -34.43
C VAL A 5 13.51 13.01 -32.93
N LEU A 6 12.45 13.76 -32.62
CA LEU A 6 11.74 13.70 -31.35
C LEU A 6 11.38 12.24 -31.06
N ASP A 7 12.03 11.64 -30.08
CA ASP A 7 11.63 10.38 -29.47
C ASP A 7 10.40 10.67 -28.59
N TYR A 8 9.20 10.52 -29.16
CA TYR A 8 7.93 10.62 -28.43
C TYR A 8 7.41 9.21 -28.14
N GLY A 9 8.16 8.44 -27.34
CA GLY A 9 7.60 7.29 -26.64
C GLY A 9 6.59 7.77 -25.59
N PRO A 10 5.48 7.04 -25.34
CA PRO A 10 4.53 7.45 -24.31
C PRO A 10 5.25 7.49 -22.96
N ALA A 11 5.32 8.68 -22.35
CA ALA A 11 5.72 8.82 -20.97
C ALA A 11 4.69 8.06 -20.12
N GLU A 12 5.05 6.85 -19.68
CA GLU A 12 4.34 6.14 -18.61
C GLU A 12 4.21 7.14 -17.46
N ARG A 13 2.98 7.58 -17.18
CA ARG A 13 2.75 8.56 -16.11
C ARG A 13 3.27 7.95 -14.83
N GLN A 14 4.28 8.57 -14.23
CA GLN A 14 4.73 8.19 -12.89
C GLN A 14 3.53 8.30 -11.96
N ARG A 15 3.02 7.15 -11.53
CA ARG A 15 1.95 7.09 -10.54
C ARG A 15 2.60 7.30 -9.19
N GLU A 16 2.49 8.51 -8.68
CA GLU A 16 2.90 8.81 -7.32
C GLU A 16 1.99 8.05 -6.35
N PRO A 17 2.55 7.40 -5.33
CA PRO A 17 1.75 6.70 -4.34
C PRO A 17 0.87 7.71 -3.57
N VAL A 18 -0.42 7.39 -3.47
CA VAL A 18 -1.37 8.23 -2.70
C VAL A 18 -1.01 8.24 -1.21
N ILE A 19 -0.61 7.09 -0.68
CA ILE A 19 -0.08 6.94 0.67
C ILE A 19 1.11 5.98 0.63
N SER A 20 2.16 6.30 1.38
CA SER A 20 3.35 5.47 1.53
C SER A 20 3.89 5.54 2.96
N GLY A 21 4.65 4.53 3.36
CA GLY A 21 5.31 4.51 4.69
C GLY A 21 4.39 4.22 5.88
N ILE A 22 3.18 3.70 5.65
CA ILE A 22 2.26 3.33 6.75
C ILE A 22 2.85 2.14 7.52
N PRO A 23 2.97 2.19 8.86
CA PRO A 23 3.36 1.03 9.66
C PRO A 23 2.26 -0.04 9.62
N LEU A 24 2.65 -1.30 9.45
CA LEU A 24 1.72 -2.44 9.44
C LEU A 24 1.43 -2.90 10.87
N VAL A 25 0.51 -2.22 11.56
CA VAL A 25 0.10 -2.55 12.95
C VAL A 25 -1.04 -3.57 12.94
N THR A 26 -0.82 -4.76 13.51
CA THR A 26 -1.82 -5.85 13.52
C THR A 26 -3.10 -5.45 14.26
N GLY A 27 -4.25 -5.77 13.66
CA GLY A 27 -5.57 -5.51 14.24
C GLY A 27 -6.04 -4.06 14.23
N ALA A 28 -5.22 -3.12 13.72
CA ALA A 28 -5.60 -1.72 13.58
C ALA A 28 -6.18 -1.42 12.18
N ASP A 29 -7.05 -0.40 12.11
CA ASP A 29 -7.37 0.27 10.85
C ASP A 29 -6.22 1.20 10.48
N LEU A 30 -5.41 0.76 9.50
CA LEU A 30 -4.19 1.46 9.08
C LEU A 30 -4.50 2.81 8.41
N LEU A 31 -5.73 3.00 7.91
CA LEU A 31 -6.18 4.23 7.25
C LEU A 31 -6.90 5.21 8.19
N ALA A 32 -7.09 4.86 9.47
CA ALA A 32 -7.78 5.74 10.43
C ALA A 32 -7.13 7.13 10.55
N GLN A 33 -5.80 7.22 10.45
CA GLN A 33 -5.06 8.49 10.45
C GLN A 33 -5.30 9.36 9.21
N TYR A 34 -5.84 8.77 8.14
CA TYR A 34 -6.15 9.42 6.86
C TYR A 34 -7.67 9.56 6.64
N ALA A 35 -8.47 9.52 7.71
CA ALA A 35 -9.93 9.57 7.61
C ALA A 35 -10.47 10.77 6.82
N CYS A 36 -9.76 11.91 6.82
CA CYS A 36 -10.13 13.09 6.04
C CYS A 36 -10.13 12.87 4.52
N MET A 37 -9.50 11.80 4.02
CA MET A 37 -9.46 11.45 2.59
C MET A 37 -10.73 10.73 2.11
N GLY A 38 -11.56 10.20 3.01
CA GLY A 38 -12.85 9.60 2.65
C GLY A 38 -12.76 8.42 1.68
N LEU A 39 -11.76 7.54 1.83
CA LEU A 39 -11.45 6.47 0.86
C LEU A 39 -12.53 5.37 0.77
N GLY A 40 -13.42 5.26 1.76
CA GLY A 40 -14.55 4.31 1.75
C GLY A 40 -14.18 2.85 2.05
N PHE A 41 -12.95 2.59 2.48
CA PHE A 41 -12.51 1.26 2.93
C PHE A 41 -11.43 1.37 4.00
N LYS A 42 -11.19 0.27 4.70
CA LYS A 42 -10.12 0.12 5.69
C LYS A 42 -9.06 -0.82 5.17
N LEU A 43 -7.83 -0.60 5.62
CA LEU A 43 -6.76 -1.58 5.50
C LEU A 43 -6.48 -2.14 6.88
N VAL A 44 -6.47 -3.47 6.99
CA VAL A 44 -6.19 -4.18 8.24
C VAL A 44 -5.14 -5.23 7.96
N VAL A 45 -4.13 -5.34 8.82
CA VAL A 45 -3.19 -6.46 8.78
C VAL A 45 -3.51 -7.46 9.88
N VAL A 46 -3.46 -8.73 9.53
CA VAL A 46 -3.68 -9.86 10.45
C VAL A 46 -2.47 -10.80 10.38
N CYS A 47 -2.12 -11.43 11.50
CA CYS A 47 -1.11 -12.48 11.57
C CYS A 47 -1.81 -13.79 11.95
N ASP A 48 -1.34 -14.90 11.41
CA ASP A 48 -1.89 -16.22 11.73
C ASP A 48 -1.49 -16.69 13.14
N ASP A 49 -0.40 -16.14 13.67
CA ASP A 49 0.08 -16.35 15.03
C ASP A 49 -0.36 -15.19 15.94
N ASN A 50 -1.17 -15.50 16.95
CA ASN A 50 -1.69 -14.51 17.91
C ASN A 50 -0.62 -13.90 18.82
N THR A 51 0.61 -14.45 18.84
CA THR A 51 1.75 -13.89 19.59
C THR A 51 2.56 -12.88 18.78
N GLN A 52 2.23 -12.70 17.50
CA GLN A 52 2.94 -11.80 16.60
C GLN A 52 2.26 -10.42 16.56
N ASP A 53 2.92 -9.43 17.15
CA ASP A 53 2.41 -8.05 17.17
C ASP A 53 2.44 -7.38 15.78
N TYR A 54 3.44 -7.70 14.94
CA TYR A 54 3.64 -7.09 13.62
C TYR A 54 4.13 -8.11 12.59
N PRO A 55 3.74 -7.98 11.31
CA PRO A 55 4.35 -8.76 10.23
C PRO A 55 5.85 -8.46 10.13
N THR A 56 6.63 -9.49 9.80
CA THR A 56 8.03 -9.31 9.43
C THR A 56 8.15 -8.97 7.95
N LYS A 57 9.32 -8.47 7.54
CA LYS A 57 9.61 -8.15 6.14
C LYS A 57 9.38 -9.34 5.18
N THR A 58 9.44 -10.57 5.69
CA THR A 58 9.45 -11.79 4.88
C THR A 58 8.19 -12.64 5.03
N ASP A 59 7.26 -12.30 5.94
CA ASP A 59 6.08 -13.13 6.18
C ASP A 59 4.76 -12.56 5.63
N LEU A 60 4.78 -11.31 5.14
CA LEU A 60 3.62 -10.70 4.51
C LEU A 60 3.21 -11.47 3.24
N GLY A 61 1.95 -11.90 3.22
CA GLY A 61 1.37 -12.76 2.19
C GLY A 61 1.47 -14.26 2.48
N GLY A 62 2.25 -14.66 3.50
CA GLY A 62 2.45 -16.07 3.87
C GLY A 62 1.84 -16.44 5.23
N ARG A 63 2.29 -15.78 6.30
CA ARG A 63 1.79 -15.98 7.68
C ARG A 63 1.13 -14.73 8.26
N SER A 64 1.08 -13.67 7.46
CA SER A 64 0.40 -12.43 7.75
C SER A 64 -0.23 -11.90 6.47
N HIS A 65 -1.33 -11.17 6.59
CA HIS A 65 -2.16 -10.79 5.45
C HIS A 65 -2.63 -9.34 5.57
N LEU A 66 -2.44 -8.56 4.51
CA LEU A 66 -3.05 -7.25 4.36
C LEU A 66 -4.41 -7.42 3.68
N LEU A 67 -5.47 -7.02 4.37
CA LEU A 67 -6.85 -7.15 3.95
C LEU A 67 -7.46 -5.78 3.68
N VAL A 68 -8.31 -5.72 2.65
CA VAL A 68 -9.24 -4.61 2.45
C VAL A 68 -10.55 -4.98 3.13
N SER A 69 -11.03 -4.13 4.04
CA SER A 69 -12.35 -4.27 4.64
C SER A 69 -13.26 -3.18 4.11
N THR A 70 -14.36 -3.59 3.48
CA THR A 70 -15.47 -2.71 3.09
C THR A 70 -16.63 -2.91 4.06
N GLU A 71 -17.55 -1.96 4.09
CA GLU A 71 -18.86 -2.12 4.72
C GLU A 71 -19.81 -3.02 3.90
#